data_AF-A0A4Q7AUQ3-F1
#
_entry.id   AF-A0A4Q7AUQ3-F1
#
_cell.length_a   1.000
_cell.length_b   1.000
_cell.length_c   1.000
_cell.angle_alpha   90.00
_cell.angle_beta   90.00
_cell.angle_gamma   90.00
#
_symmetry.space_group_name_H-M   'P 1'
#
loop_
_entity.id
_entity.type
_entity.pdbx_description
1 polymer ?
#
loop_
_entity_poly.entity_id
_entity_poly.type
_entity_poly.pdbx_seq_one_letter_code
_entity_poly.pdbx_strand_id
1 'polypeptide(L)'
;MNLIAFEPHFWELYQDFDHYYLSIAVDMSSVVSCWDVELTHEEVQQYEHRGRVSIQELAKTMVAAAYKGDFSAMESRLVKSYERQAMHAAYRIWRHSLKAE
;
A
#
# COMPACT_ATOMS: atom_id res chain seq x y z
N MET A 1 -4.74 0.26 -12.98
CA MET A 1 -4.58 0.17 -11.53
C MET A 1 -5.58 -0.85 -11.02
N ASN A 2 -5.10 -1.97 -10.48
CA ASN A 2 -5.94 -3.04 -9.94
C ASN A 2 -5.45 -3.41 -8.53
N LEU A 3 -6.38 -3.62 -7.59
CA LEU A 3 -6.05 -4.20 -6.30
C LEU A 3 -5.74 -5.69 -6.51
N ILE A 4 -4.49 -6.09 -6.24
CA ILE A 4 -4.02 -7.46 -6.46
C ILE A 4 -3.84 -8.25 -5.16
N ALA A 5 -3.61 -7.57 -4.04
CA ALA A 5 -3.57 -8.16 -2.71
C ALA A 5 -3.93 -7.11 -1.67
N PHE A 6 -4.45 -7.53 -0.51
CA PHE A 6 -4.70 -6.62 0.61
C PHE A 6 -4.75 -7.40 1.92
N GLU A 7 -4.49 -6.69 3.01
CA GLU A 7 -4.77 -7.09 4.38
C GLU A 7 -5.80 -6.11 4.95
N PRO A 8 -7.00 -6.60 5.36
CA PRO A 8 -8.01 -5.76 5.97
C PRO A 8 -7.43 -4.90 7.10
N HIS A 9 -7.74 -3.60 7.07
CA HIS A 9 -7.33 -2.63 8.09
C HIS A 9 -5.81 -2.40 8.22
N PHE A 10 -4.99 -2.91 7.29
CA PHE A 10 -3.55 -2.77 7.41
C PHE A 10 -2.86 -2.28 6.14
N TRP A 11 -2.99 -2.98 5.01
CA TRP A 11 -2.39 -2.52 3.75
C TRP A 11 -3.12 -3.02 2.52
N GLU A 12 -2.91 -2.34 1.40
CA GLU A 12 -3.52 -2.63 0.11
C GLU A 12 -2.45 -2.53 -0.98
N LEU A 13 -2.31 -3.57 -1.80
CA LEU A 13 -1.34 -3.65 -2.88
C LEU A 13 -2.05 -3.51 -4.23
N TYR A 14 -1.62 -2.51 -4.99
CA TYR A 14 -2.12 -2.19 -6.31
C TYR A 14 -1.04 -2.40 -7.36
N GLN A 15 -1.47 -2.82 -8.54
CA GLN A 15 -0.61 -2.93 -9.73
C GLN A 15 -1.16 -2.07 -10.86
N ASP A 16 -0.28 -1.33 -11.52
CA ASP A 16 -0.54 -0.60 -12.76
C ASP A 16 0.58 -0.84 -13.75
N PHE A 17 0.34 -1.66 -14.77
CA PHE A 17 1.35 -2.09 -15.72
C PHE A 17 2.58 -2.69 -14.99
N ASP A 18 3.74 -2.04 -15.10
CA ASP A 18 5.01 -2.41 -14.46
C ASP A 18 5.21 -1.80 -13.06
N HIS A 19 4.31 -0.90 -12.64
CA HIS A 19 4.40 -0.21 -11.36
C HIS A 19 3.53 -0.88 -10.30
N TYR A 20 4.07 -0.91 -9.08
CA TYR A 20 3.36 -1.42 -7.91
C TYR A 20 3.24 -0.31 -6.88
N TYR A 21 2.05 -0.20 -6.29
CA TYR A 21 1.74 0.80 -5.28
C TYR A 21 1.21 0.13 -4.03
N LEU A 22 1.64 0.61 -2.88
CA LEU A 22 1.25 0.10 -1.58
C LEU A 22 0.55 1.23 -0.81
N SER A 23 -0.69 1.01 -0.41
CA SER A 23 -1.35 1.84 0.59
C SER A 23 -1.21 1.19 1.96
N ILE A 24 -0.76 1.93 2.95
CA ILE A 24 -0.53 1.45 4.33
C ILE A 24 -1.35 2.29 5.28
N ALA A 25 -2.13 1.63 6.12
CA ALA A 25 -2.82 2.27 7.24
C ALA A 25 -1.93 2.22 8.49
N VAL A 26 -1.49 3.38 8.96
CA VAL A 26 -0.74 3.54 10.20
C VAL A 26 -1.69 4.06 11.28
N ASP A 27 -1.99 3.23 12.29
CA ASP A 27 -2.84 3.62 13.41
C ASP A 27 -2.03 4.38 14.47
N MET A 28 -2.08 5.70 14.46
CA MET A 28 -1.39 6.55 15.44
C MET A 28 -2.25 6.79 16.68
N SER A 29 -2.83 5.74 17.29
CA SER A 29 -3.62 5.71 18.56
C SER A 29 -4.86 6.61 18.66
N SER A 30 -4.94 7.66 17.86
CA SER A 30 -5.97 8.71 17.84
C SER A 30 -6.41 9.03 16.41
N VAL A 31 -5.59 8.67 15.41
CA VAL A 31 -5.85 8.90 13.98
C VAL A 31 -5.23 7.77 13.16
N VAL A 32 -5.95 7.28 12.16
CA VAL A 32 -5.39 6.39 11.15
C VAL A 32 -4.87 7.25 9.99
N SER A 33 -3.59 7.17 9.71
CA SER A 33 -2.96 7.83 8.57
C SER A 33 -2.78 6.82 7.44
N CYS A 34 -3.37 7.10 6.27
CA CYS A 34 -3.15 6.31 5.07
C CYS A 34 -1.96 6.86 4.28
N TRP A 35 -0.99 6.00 4.01
CA TRP A 35 0.22 6.31 3.26
C TRP A 35 0.21 5.56 1.95
N ASP A 36 0.13 6.28 0.84
CA ASP A 36 0.20 5.73 -0.50
C ASP A 36 1.61 5.90 -1.05
N VAL A 37 2.32 4.79 -1.24
CA VAL A 37 3.73 4.77 -1.66
C VAL A 37 3.93 3.91 -2.90
N GLU A 38 4.89 4.30 -3.74
CA GLU A 38 5.36 3.46 -4.84
C GLU A 38 6.40 2.45 -4.32
N LEU A 39 6.27 1.20 -4.75
CA LEU A 39 7.24 0.15 -4.44
C LEU A 39 8.48 0.31 -5.32
N THR A 40 9.64 0.16 -4.69
CA THR A 40 10.92 0.10 -5.38
C THR A 40 11.09 -1.24 -6.10
N HIS A 41 12.01 -1.27 -7.07
CA HIS A 41 12.29 -2.49 -7.82
C HIS A 41 12.69 -3.68 -6.92
N GLU A 42 13.43 -3.43 -5.84
CA GLU A 42 13.81 -4.49 -4.89
C GLU A 42 12.58 -5.07 -4.18
N GLU A 43 11.64 -4.23 -3.74
CA GLU A 43 10.43 -4.66 -3.05
C GLU A 43 9.47 -5.42 -3.98
N VAL A 44 9.39 -4.99 -5.25
CA VAL A 44 8.68 -5.73 -6.30
C VAL A 44 9.27 -7.12 -6.48
N GLN A 45 10.60 -7.23 -6.62
CA GLN A 45 11.25 -8.54 -6.70
C GLN A 45 10.99 -9.40 -5.45
N GLN A 46 11.03 -8.81 -4.24
CA GLN A 46 10.70 -9.55 -3.02
C GLN A 46 9.26 -10.07 -3.04
N TYR A 47 8.31 -9.28 -3.56
CA TYR A 47 6.94 -9.72 -3.77
C TYR A 47 6.83 -10.84 -4.79
N GLU A 48 7.55 -10.78 -5.91
CA GLU A 48 7.52 -11.87 -6.90
C GLU A 48 8.10 -13.18 -6.34
N HIS A 49 9.12 -13.11 -5.46
CA HIS A 49 9.75 -14.30 -4.88
C HIS A 49 9.00 -14.87 -3.66
N ARG A 50 8.47 -14.01 -2.79
CA ARG A 50 7.88 -14.40 -1.49
C ARG A 50 6.37 -14.19 -1.42
N GLY A 51 5.78 -13.57 -2.43
CA GLY A 51 4.38 -13.18 -2.46
C GLY A 51 4.03 -12.19 -1.35
N ARG A 52 2.79 -12.29 -0.87
CA ARG A 52 2.18 -11.42 0.13
C ARG A 52 3.01 -11.22 1.42
N VAL A 53 3.83 -12.20 1.81
CA VAL A 53 4.62 -12.13 3.04
C VAL A 53 5.63 -10.98 2.99
N SER A 54 6.24 -10.70 1.83
CA SER A 54 7.21 -9.60 1.72
C SER A 54 6.55 -8.24 1.96
N ILE A 55 5.34 -8.03 1.42
CA ILE A 55 4.58 -6.80 1.58
C ILE A 55 4.14 -6.61 3.03
N GLN A 56 3.74 -7.70 3.69
CA GLN A 56 3.38 -7.65 5.10
C GLN A 56 4.58 -7.21 5.97
N GLU A 57 5.76 -7.79 5.74
CA GLU A 57 6.97 -7.42 6.47
C GLU A 57 7.44 -5.99 6.15
N LEU A 58 7.29 -5.58 4.88
CA LEU A 58 7.57 -4.21 4.45
C LEU A 58 6.66 -3.21 5.16
N ALA A 59 5.34 -3.45 5.15
CA ALA A 59 4.35 -2.59 5.80
C ALA A 59 4.60 -2.49 7.31
N LYS A 60 4.89 -3.61 7.98
CA LYS A 60 5.29 -3.62 9.41
C LYS A 60 6.53 -2.78 9.66
N THR A 61 7.54 -2.87 8.79
CA THR A 61 8.78 -2.11 8.92
C THR A 61 8.54 -0.62 8.78
N MET A 62 7.74 -0.21 7.79
CA MET A 62 7.35 1.19 7.59
C MET A 62 6.52 1.73 8.76
N VAL A 63 5.54 0.97 9.23
CA VAL A 63 4.73 1.31 10.41
C VAL A 63 5.59 1.43 11.67
N ALA A 64 6.54 0.51 11.88
CA ALA A 64 7.45 0.57 13.01
C ALA A 64 8.39 1.79 12.97
N ALA A 65 8.81 2.22 11.77
CA ALA A 65 9.55 3.47 11.59
C ALA A 65 8.67 4.69 11.89
N ALA A 66 7.43 4.69 11.38
CA ALA A 66 6.44 5.73 11.64
C ALA A 66 6.17 5.93 13.13
N TYR A 67 6.03 4.84 13.89
CA TYR A 67 5.87 4.89 15.35
C TYR A 67 7.08 5.47 16.08
N LYS A 68 8.27 5.36 15.49
CA LYS A 68 9.50 5.99 16.00
C LYS A 68 9.66 7.44 15.54
N GLY A 69 8.71 7.97 14.77
CA GLY A 69 8.76 9.31 14.18
C GLY A 69 9.58 9.41 12.89
N ASP A 70 9.97 8.28 12.28
CA ASP A 70 10.68 8.27 11.00
C ASP A 70 9.72 7.93 9.85
N PHE A 71 9.33 8.97 9.13
CA PHE A 71 8.47 8.89 7.95
C PHE A 71 9.24 9.00 6.63
N SER A 72 10.57 9.16 6.71
CA SER A 72 11.43 9.45 5.56
C SER A 72 11.26 8.40 4.47
N ALA A 73 11.14 7.13 4.87
CA ALA A 73 10.94 6.02 3.96
C ALA A 73 9.64 6.12 3.18
N MET A 74 8.56 6.64 3.75
CA MET A 74 7.28 6.79 3.06
C MET A 74 7.22 8.10 2.27
N GLU A 75 7.69 9.19 2.86
CA GLU A 75 7.69 10.52 2.23
C GLU A 75 8.51 10.58 0.95
N SER A 76 9.65 9.87 0.89
CA SER A 76 10.53 9.87 -0.28
C SER A 76 9.92 9.25 -1.55
N ARG A 77 8.82 8.51 -1.39
CA ARG A 77 8.21 7.66 -2.43
C ARG A 77 6.69 7.79 -2.47
N LEU A 78 6.17 8.90 -1.95
CA LEU A 78 4.75 9.21 -2.01
C LEU A 78 4.30 9.21 -3.47
N VAL A 79 3.22 8.48 -3.74
CA VAL A 79 2.62 8.47 -5.07
C VAL A 79 2.08 9.86 -5.40
N LYS A 80 2.05 10.18 -6.69
CA LYS A 80 1.52 11.44 -7.19
C LYS A 80 -0.01 11.46 -7.03
N SER A 81 -0.57 12.66 -7.08
CA SER A 81 -2.02 12.87 -6.92
C SER A 81 -2.87 12.04 -7.89
N TYR A 82 -2.41 11.80 -9.13
CA TYR A 82 -3.16 10.99 -10.10
C TYR A 82 -3.13 9.50 -9.75
N GLU A 83 -1.99 8.98 -9.26
CA GLU A 83 -1.82 7.59 -8.83
C GLU A 83 -2.69 7.32 -7.61
N ARG A 84 -2.66 8.22 -6.63
CA ARG A 84 -3.55 8.16 -5.46
C ARG A 84 -5.03 8.09 -5.88
N GLN A 85 -5.46 8.96 -6.81
CA GLN A 85 -6.84 8.94 -7.30
C GLN A 85 -7.19 7.62 -7.99
N ALA A 86 -6.27 7.06 -8.77
CA ALA A 86 -6.45 5.76 -9.41
C ALA A 86 -6.49 4.61 -8.40
N MET A 87 -5.70 4.64 -7.32
CA MET A 87 -5.74 3.64 -6.22
C MET A 87 -7.10 3.67 -5.53
N HIS A 88 -7.58 4.86 -5.13
CA HIS A 88 -8.91 5.00 -4.52
C HIS A 88 -10.05 4.61 -5.47
N ALA A 89 -9.91 4.88 -6.78
CA ALA A 89 -10.88 4.43 -7.76
C ALA A 89 -10.91 2.90 -7.86
N ALA A 90 -9.75 2.26 -7.94
CA ALA A 90 -9.62 0.80 -7.97
C ALA A 90 -10.23 0.15 -6.71
N TYR A 91 -9.94 0.72 -5.53
CA TYR A 91 -10.53 0.24 -4.28
C TYR A 91 -12.06 0.31 -4.27
N ARG A 92 -12.63 1.44 -4.74
CA ARG A 92 -14.09 1.59 -4.84
C ARG A 92 -14.68 0.54 -5.77
N ILE A 93 -14.10 0.34 -6.95
CA ILE A 93 -14.56 -0.65 -7.92
C ILE A 93 -14.55 -2.06 -7.30
N TRP A 94 -13.43 -2.43 -6.66
CA TRP A 94 -13.29 -3.71 -5.97
C TRP A 94 -14.29 -3.88 -4.81
N ARG A 95 -14.52 -2.84 -4.02
CA ARG A 95 -15.52 -2.86 -2.94
C ARG A 95 -16.94 -3.02 -3.50
N HIS A 96 -17.22 -2.44 -4.66
CA HIS A 96 -18.51 -2.60 -5.33
C HIS A 96 -18.69 -4.00 -5.92
N SER A 97 -17.64 -4.63 -6.45
CA SER A 97 -17.74 -6.01 -6.95
C SER A 97 -18.06 -7.01 -5.84
N LEU A 98 -17.50 -6.81 -4.63
CA LEU A 98 -17.81 -7.66 -3.47
C LEU A 98 -19.26 -7.56 -2.96
N LYS A 99 -19.99 -6.49 -3.29
CA LYS A 99 -21.40 -6.30 -2.88
C LYS A 99 -22.39 -6.84 -3.92
N ALA A 100 -21.91 -7.22 -5.10
CA ALA A 100 -22.73 -7.74 -6.19
C ALA A 100 -22.84 -9.28 -6.16
N GLU A 101 -22.19 -9.93 -5.20
CA GLU A 101 -22.32 -11.36 -4.86
C GLU A 101 -23.20 -11.53 -3.60
#